data_AF-A0A1H0RHQ6-F1
#
_entry.id   AF-A0A1H0RHQ6-F1
#
_cell.length_a   1.000
_cell.length_b   1.000
_cell.length_c   1.000
_cell.angle_alpha   90.00
_cell.angle_beta   90.00
_cell.angle_gamma   90.00
#
_symmetry.space_group_name_H-M   'P 1'
#
loop_
_entity.id
_entity.type
_entity.pdbx_description
1 polymer ?
#
loop_
_entity_poly.entity_id
_entity_poly.type
_entity_poly.pdbx_seq_one_letter_code
_entity_poly.pdbx_strand_id
1 'polypeptide(L)'
;MKRKRILYLGLITIVMILGICSRKYGGYLPGIISEYSGDILWALMVYLGFGFLFSKSPIRYIALISLIFSWGIEISQLYQGKLINVIRQTTLGALVLGRGFLFSDLVCYTIGILIGV
;
A
#
# COMPACT_ATOMS: atom_id res chain seq x y z
N MET A 1 8.31 -2.03 -22.85
CA MET A 1 8.87 -3.26 -22.21
C MET A 1 7.73 -4.18 -21.80
N LYS A 2 7.69 -5.44 -22.25
CA LYS A 2 6.68 -6.41 -21.76
C LYS A 2 7.01 -6.77 -20.30
N ARG A 3 6.18 -6.34 -19.36
CA ARG A 3 6.33 -6.70 -17.94
C ARG A 3 6.15 -8.21 -17.78
N LYS A 4 7.16 -8.91 -17.23
CA LYS A 4 7.07 -10.35 -16.95
C LYS A 4 6.20 -10.55 -15.71
N ARG A 5 4.96 -11.01 -15.89
CA ARG A 5 3.97 -11.19 -14.81
C ARG A 5 4.49 -12.04 -13.65
N ILE A 6 5.29 -13.06 -13.94
CA ILE A 6 5.89 -13.95 -12.93
C ILE A 6 6.85 -13.18 -12.01
N LEU A 7 7.65 -12.26 -12.57
CA LEU A 7 8.56 -11.41 -11.78
C LEU A 7 7.76 -10.51 -10.82
N TYR A 8 6.68 -9.90 -11.31
CA TYR A 8 5.81 -9.06 -10.49
C TYR A 8 5.12 -9.85 -9.39
N LEU A 9 4.66 -11.08 -9.67
CA LEU A 9 4.12 -11.98 -8.65
C LEU A 9 5.14 -12.24 -7.54
N GLY A 10 6.38 -12.60 -7.90
CA GLY A 10 7.45 -12.81 -6.92
C GLY A 10 7.74 -11.57 -6.09
N LEU A 11 7.82 -10.40 -6.73
CA LEU A 11 8.04 -9.12 -6.03
C LEU A 11 6.87 -8.77 -5.09
N ILE A 12 5.62 -8.97 -5.51
CA ILE A 12 4.43 -8.75 -4.67
C ILE A 12 4.51 -9.64 -3.43
N THR A 13 4.81 -10.92 -3.59
CA THR A 13 4.93 -11.85 -2.46
C THR A 13 6.04 -11.43 -1.49
N ILE A 14 7.21 -11.04 -2.01
CA ILE A 14 8.33 -10.57 -1.18
C ILE A 14 7.95 -9.31 -0.40
N VAL A 15 7.39 -8.30 -1.08
CA VAL A 15 7.00 -7.03 -0.45
C VAL A 15 5.90 -7.25 0.59
N MET A 16 4.96 -8.15 0.33
CA MET A 16 3.89 -8.50 1.27
C MET A 16 4.45 -9.16 2.54
N ILE A 17 5.41 -10.09 2.40
CA ILE A 17 6.10 -10.70 3.55
C ILE A 17 6.88 -9.64 4.33
N LEU A 18 7.62 -8.77 3.64
CA LEU A 18 8.38 -7.68 4.28
C LEU A 18 7.46 -6.71 5.03
N GLY A 19 6.31 -6.35 4.45
CA GLY A 19 5.33 -5.48 5.10
C GLY A 19 4.75 -6.10 6.38
N ILE A 20 4.42 -7.40 6.35
CA ILE A 20 3.95 -8.12 7.54
C ILE A 20 5.07 -8.22 8.58
N CYS A 21 6.30 -8.56 8.17
CA CYS A 21 7.46 -8.62 9.04
C CYS A 21 7.77 -7.27 9.69
N SER A 22 7.69 -6.18 8.93
CA SER A 22 7.87 -4.82 9.45
C SER A 22 6.89 -4.52 10.60
N ARG A 23 5.62 -4.89 10.45
CA ARG A 23 4.62 -4.69 11.52
C ARG A 23 4.80 -5.67 12.69
N LYS A 24 5.20 -6.92 12.43
CA LYS A 24 5.39 -7.94 13.48
C LYS A 24 6.64 -7.70 14.32
N TYR A 25 7.73 -7.23 13.70
CA TYR A 25 9.03 -7.00 14.34
C TYR A 25 9.33 -5.52 14.58
N GLY A 26 8.32 -4.65 14.49
CA GLY A 26 8.46 -3.21 14.71
C GLY A 26 9.16 -2.83 16.01
N GLY A 27 8.94 -3.59 17.08
CA GLY A 27 9.60 -3.37 18.38
C GLY A 27 11.12 -3.55 18.39
N TYR A 28 11.71 -4.17 17.36
CA TYR A 28 13.16 -4.32 17.21
C TYR A 28 13.76 -3.33 16.20
N LEU A 29 12.92 -2.53 15.52
CA LEU A 29 13.33 -1.57 14.52
C LEU A 29 13.44 -0.16 15.15
N PRO A 30 14.33 0.70 14.63
CA PRO A 30 14.34 2.12 14.99
C PRO A 30 12.95 2.74 14.78
N GLY A 31 12.50 3.61 15.69
CA GLY A 31 11.10 4.09 15.74
C GLY A 31 10.55 4.58 14.39
N ILE A 32 11.32 5.40 13.67
CA ILE A 32 10.96 5.91 12.33
C ILE A 32 10.75 4.78 11.31
N ILE A 33 11.60 3.75 11.35
CA ILE A 33 11.50 2.62 10.41
C ILE A 33 10.27 1.79 10.80
N SER A 34 10.10 1.47 12.08
CA SER A 34 8.94 0.72 12.56
C SER A 34 7.61 1.39 12.20
N GLU A 35 7.56 2.72 12.23
CA GLU A 35 6.35 3.49 12.03
C GLU A 35 5.98 3.58 10.54
N TYR A 36 6.94 3.89 9.67
CA TYR A 36 6.64 4.21 8.26
C TYR A 36 6.90 3.08 7.27
N SER A 37 7.75 2.09 7.60
CA SER A 37 8.14 1.09 6.60
C SER A 37 6.97 0.21 6.16
N GLY A 38 6.01 -0.04 7.06
CA GLY A 38 4.81 -0.80 6.74
C GLY A 38 3.98 -0.13 5.63
N ASP A 39 3.80 1.18 5.71
CA ASP A 39 2.96 1.95 4.78
C ASP A 39 3.66 2.17 3.43
N ILE A 40 4.98 2.42 3.44
CA ILE A 40 5.81 2.49 2.23
C ILE A 40 5.77 1.16 1.47
N LEU A 41 5.96 0.04 2.17
CA LEU A 41 5.92 -1.30 1.56
C LEU A 41 4.52 -1.65 1.05
N TRP A 42 3.46 -1.24 1.77
CA TRP A 42 2.09 -1.43 1.32
C TRP A 42 1.80 -0.68 0.00
N ALA A 43 2.20 0.58 -0.11
CA ALA A 43 2.03 1.34 -1.35
C ALA A 43 2.86 0.78 -2.51
N LEU A 44 4.07 0.30 -2.24
CA LEU A 44 4.89 -0.40 -3.23
C LEU A 44 4.18 -1.68 -3.71
N MET A 45 3.57 -2.45 -2.81
CA MET A 45 2.77 -3.63 -3.16
C MET A 45 1.59 -3.26 -4.06
N VAL A 46 0.86 -2.18 -3.76
CA VAL A 46 -0.25 -1.68 -4.59
C VAL A 46 0.24 -1.32 -5.99
N TYR A 47 1.35 -0.60 -6.10
CA TYR A 47 1.95 -0.27 -7.39
C TYR A 47 2.34 -1.52 -8.20
N LEU A 48 2.98 -2.49 -7.56
CA LEU A 48 3.33 -3.76 -8.18
C LEU A 48 2.09 -4.55 -8.62
N GLY A 49 1.02 -4.53 -7.81
CA GLY A 49 -0.27 -5.16 -8.11
C GLY A 49 -0.94 -4.56 -9.34
N PHE A 50 -1.01 -3.23 -9.43
CA PHE A 50 -1.48 -2.55 -10.64
C PHE A 50 -0.55 -2.81 -11.83
N GLY A 51 0.76 -2.89 -11.59
CA GLY A 51 1.74 -3.26 -12.60
C GLY A 51 1.58 -4.67 -13.16
N PHE A 52 1.11 -5.60 -12.33
CA PHE A 52 0.76 -6.96 -12.70
C PHE A 52 -0.53 -6.99 -13.54
N LEU A 53 -1.58 -6.29 -13.09
CA LEU A 53 -2.89 -6.24 -13.76
C LEU A 53 -2.81 -5.52 -15.11
N PHE A 54 -2.19 -4.33 -15.13
CA PHE A 54 -2.07 -3.45 -16.29
C PHE A 54 -0.71 -3.56 -16.97
N SER A 55 -0.27 -4.78 -17.26
CA SER A 55 1.06 -5.08 -17.84
C SER A 55 1.44 -4.36 -19.16
N LYS A 56 0.46 -3.78 -19.88
CA LYS A 56 0.66 -3.05 -21.14
C LYS A 56 0.59 -1.52 -20.99
N SER A 57 0.18 -1.02 -19.82
CA SER A 57 0.02 0.42 -19.57
C SER A 57 1.38 1.08 -19.26
N PRO A 58 1.53 2.39 -19.55
CA PRO A 58 2.76 3.11 -19.24
C PRO A 58 2.99 3.20 -17.72
N ILE A 59 4.26 3.23 -17.30
CA ILE A 59 4.66 3.33 -15.87
C ILE A 59 3.95 4.48 -15.18
N ARG A 60 3.87 5.65 -15.84
CA ARG A 60 3.20 6.85 -15.31
C ARG A 60 1.72 6.62 -14.99
N TYR A 61 1.01 5.86 -15.83
CA TYR A 61 -0.40 5.52 -15.58
C TYR A 61 -0.57 4.63 -14.35
N ILE A 62 0.33 3.65 -14.20
CA ILE A 62 0.32 2.72 -13.07
C ILE A 62 0.68 3.45 -11.77
N ALA A 63 1.65 4.35 -11.80
CA ALA A 63 1.98 5.20 -10.66
C ALA A 63 0.79 6.08 -10.24
N LEU A 64 0.15 6.75 -11.21
CA LEU A 64 -0.96 7.67 -10.96
C LEU A 64 -2.20 6.94 -10.42
N ILE A 65 -2.58 5.80 -10.98
CA ILE A 65 -3.72 5.02 -10.47
C ILE A 65 -3.44 4.46 -9.07
N SER A 66 -2.20 4.05 -8.79
CA SER A 66 -1.79 3.56 -7.46
C SER A 66 -1.86 4.68 -6.42
N LEU A 67 -1.47 5.90 -6.80
CA LEU A 67 -1.49 7.06 -5.93
C LEU A 67 -2.93 7.50 -5.62
N ILE A 68 -3.76 7.62 -6.66
CA ILE A 68 -5.19 7.92 -6.50
C ILE A 68 -5.89 6.86 -5.65
N PHE A 69 -5.58 5.58 -5.86
CA PHE A 69 -6.15 4.48 -5.08
C PHE A 69 -5.75 4.57 -3.61
N SER A 70 -4.46 4.75 -3.32
CA SER A 70 -3.94 4.82 -1.94
C SER A 70 -4.47 6.06 -1.20
N TRP A 71 -4.48 7.21 -1.85
CA TRP A 71 -5.05 8.44 -1.29
C TRP A 71 -6.57 8.34 -1.12
N GLY A 72 -7.25 7.69 -2.07
CA GLY A 72 -8.70 7.46 -1.97
C GLY A 72 -9.06 6.60 -0.77
N ILE A 73 -8.24 5.58 -0.46
CA ILE A 73 -8.41 4.78 0.76
C ILE A 73 -8.25 5.66 2.00
N GLU A 74 -7.22 6.49 2.09
CA GLU A 74 -7.04 7.38 3.25
C GLU A 74 -8.14 8.42 3.41
N ILE A 75 -8.53 9.07 2.32
CA ILE A 75 -9.63 10.04 2.35
C ILE A 75 -10.93 9.36 2.75
N SER A 76 -11.14 8.09 2.38
CA SER A 76 -12.30 7.32 2.86
C SER A 76 -12.34 7.18 4.38
N GLN A 77 -11.20 7.31 5.08
CA GLN A 77 -11.12 7.25 6.55
C GLN A 77 -11.69 8.48 7.25
N LEU A 78 -11.73 9.62 6.55
CA LEU A 78 -12.47 10.80 7.01
C LEU A 78 -13.99 10.58 6.98
N TYR A 79 -14.46 9.63 6.16
CA TYR A 79 -15.86 9.25 6.13
C TYR A 79 -16.17 8.17 7.19
N GLN A 80 -16.94 8.57 8.21
CA GLN A 80 -17.28 7.76 9.39
C GLN A 80 -18.72 7.21 9.33
N GLY A 81 -19.17 6.78 8.15
CA GLY A 81 -20.48 6.17 7.98
C GLY A 81 -20.59 4.79 8.66
N LYS A 82 -21.75 4.46 9.22
CA LYS A 82 -21.99 3.18 9.93
C LYS A 82 -21.60 1.94 9.10
N LEU A 83 -21.91 1.93 7.80
CA LEU A 83 -21.60 0.80 6.92
C LEU A 83 -20.09 0.58 6.75
N ILE A 84 -19.34 1.65 6.51
CA ILE A 84 -17.88 1.59 6.35
C ILE A 84 -17.20 1.21 7.66
N ASN A 85 -17.72 1.69 8.79
CA ASN A 85 -17.17 1.34 10.09
C ASN A 85 -17.41 -0.14 10.45
N VAL A 86 -18.53 -0.75 10.04
CA VAL A 86 -18.75 -2.20 10.16
C VAL A 86 -17.71 -2.99 9.36
N ILE A 87 -17.39 -2.54 8.14
CA ILE A 87 -16.36 -3.19 7.30
C ILE A 87 -14.98 -3.05 7.96
N ARG A 88 -14.62 -1.87 8.50
CA ARG A 88 -13.35 -1.63 9.21
C ARG A 88 -13.20 -2.43 10.50
N GLN A 89 -14.29 -2.89 11.11
CA GLN A 89 -14.23 -3.77 12.28
C GLN A 89 -13.78 -5.19 11.92
N THR A 90 -13.87 -5.60 10.65
CA THR A 90 -13.30 -6.87 10.19
C THR A 90 -11.78 -6.77 10.06
N THR A 91 -11.06 -7.86 10.31
CA THR A 91 -9.58 -7.90 10.17
C THR A 91 -9.13 -7.56 8.76
N LEU A 92 -9.82 -8.08 7.74
CA LEU A 92 -9.53 -7.77 6.34
C LEU A 92 -9.83 -6.30 6.00
N GLY A 93 -10.96 -5.77 6.47
CA GLY A 93 -11.31 -4.37 6.27
C GLY A 93 -10.34 -3.42 6.95
N ALA A 94 -9.90 -3.73 8.18
CA ALA A 94 -8.88 -2.94 8.88
C ALA A 94 -7.52 -2.96 8.16
N LEU A 95 -7.15 -4.10 7.56
CA LEU A 95 -5.90 -4.25 6.79
C LEU A 95 -5.92 -3.48 5.47
N VAL A 96 -7.07 -3.38 4.81
CA VAL A 96 -7.20 -2.74 3.49
C VAL A 96 -7.58 -1.27 3.59
N LEU A 97 -8.53 -0.92 4.46
CA LEU A 97 -9.10 0.43 4.56
C LEU A 97 -8.46 1.29 5.65
N GLY A 98 -7.64 0.72 6.51
CA GLY A 98 -7.10 1.40 7.69
C GLY A 98 -8.19 1.75 8.73
N ARG A 99 -7.76 2.32 9.86
CA ARG A 99 -8.66 2.68 10.98
C ARG A 99 -8.68 4.18 11.30
N GLY A 100 -7.71 4.96 10.82
CA GLY A 100 -7.58 6.37 11.18
C GLY A 100 -6.63 7.09 10.24
N PHE A 101 -7.07 8.27 9.81
CA PHE A 101 -6.37 9.06 8.80
C PHE A 101 -5.09 9.67 9.38
N LEU A 102 -3.97 9.42 8.70
CA LEU A 102 -2.68 10.05 9.02
C LEU A 102 -2.12 10.75 7.78
N PHE A 103 -1.78 12.03 7.91
CA PHE A 103 -1.14 12.78 6.83
C PHE A 103 0.23 12.21 6.43
N SER A 104 0.94 11.58 7.38
CA SER A 104 2.19 10.86 7.11
C SER A 104 2.02 9.77 6.06
N ASP A 105 0.84 9.15 6.00
CA ASP A 105 0.59 8.01 5.12
C ASP A 105 0.53 8.46 3.67
N LEU A 106 0.01 9.67 3.39
CA LEU A 106 0.05 10.26 2.06
C LEU A 106 1.50 10.42 1.55
N VAL A 107 2.42 10.83 2.43
CA VAL A 107 3.84 10.97 2.12
C VAL A 107 4.49 9.59 1.93
N CYS A 108 4.24 8.66 2.84
CA CYS A 108 4.74 7.28 2.77
C CYS A 108 4.30 6.57 1.50
N TYR A 109 3.03 6.73 1.10
CA TYR A 109 2.50 6.14 -0.13
C TYR A 109 3.12 6.75 -1.38
N THR A 110 3.32 8.07 -1.38
CA THR A 110 4.02 8.75 -2.48
C THR A 110 5.43 8.23 -2.64
N ILE A 111 6.18 8.08 -1.53
CA ILE A 111 7.54 7.52 -1.53
C ILE A 111 7.54 6.06 -2.00
N GLY A 112 6.64 5.22 -1.48
CA GLY A 112 6.54 3.81 -1.87
C GLY A 112 6.26 3.62 -3.36
N ILE A 113 5.40 4.45 -3.94
CA ILE A 113 5.11 4.43 -5.39
C ILE A 113 6.32 4.93 -6.19
N LEU A 114 7.00 5.99 -5.75
CA LEU A 114 8.19 6.52 -6.42
C LEU A 114 9.33 5.50 -6.45
N ILE A 115 9.50 4.69 -5.39
CA ILE A 115 10.48 3.59 -5.36
C ILE A 115 10.16 2.51 -6.41
N GLY A 116 8.89 2.31 -6.75
CA GLY A 116 8.47 1.32 -7.74
C GLY A 116 8.53 1.76 -9.20
N VAL A 117 8.55 3.07 -9.47
CA VAL A 117 8.60 3.66 -10.82
C VAL A 117 9.95 3.40 -11.49
#